data_AF-A0A842RW22-F1
#
_entry.id   AF-A0A842RW22-F1
#
_cell.length_a   1.000
_cell.length_b   1.000
_cell.length_c   1.000
_cell.angle_alpha   90.00
_cell.angle_beta   90.00
_cell.angle_gamma   90.00
#
_symmetry.space_group_name_H-M   'P 1'
#
loop_
_entity.id
_entity.type
_entity.pdbx_description
1 polymer ?
#
loop_
_entity_poly.entity_id
_entity_poly.type
_entity_poly.pdbx_seq_one_letter_code
_entity_poly.pdbx_strand_id
1 'polypeptide(L)' 'MVKEIEVEPVTRLEGHGGLRLVLGDDGKVKDVQFNITSTRFFEKFVE' A
#
# COMPACT_ATOMS: atom_id res chain seq x y z
N MET A 1 -21.80 -5.11 -0.27
CA MET A 1 -21.15 -3.97 -0.97
C MET A 1 -19.66 -4.04 -0.71
N VAL A 2 -18.84 -4.15 -1.75
CA VAL A 2 -17.37 -4.09 -1.62
C VAL A 2 -16.99 -2.69 -1.19
N LYS A 3 -16.31 -2.57 -0.05
CA LYS A 3 -15.81 -1.28 0.47
C LYS A 3 -14.30 -1.26 0.37
N GLU A 4 -13.77 -0.24 -0.29
CA GLU A 4 -12.33 0.01 -0.37
C GLU A 4 -11.92 1.08 0.64
N ILE A 5 -10.77 0.87 1.29
CA ILE A 5 -10.13 1.81 2.20
C ILE A 5 -8.71 2.02 1.72
N GLU A 6 -8.31 3.29 1.62
CA GLU A 6 -6.96 3.68 1.25
C GLU A 6 -6.27 4.36 2.43
N VAL A 7 -5.03 3.97 2.70
CA VAL A 7 -4.17 4.60 3.70
C VAL A 7 -2.89 5.04 3.00
N GLU A 8 -2.82 6.33 2.67
CA GLU A 8 -1.65 6.94 2.06
C GLU A 8 -1.47 8.37 2.62
N PRO A 9 -0.33 8.67 3.29
CA PRO A 9 0.79 7.78 3.59
C PRO A 9 0.48 6.84 4.76
N VAL A 10 1.06 5.64 4.74
CA VAL A 10 1.14 4.82 5.96
C VAL A 10 2.18 5.44 6.88
N THR A 11 1.82 5.71 8.14
CA THR A 11 2.70 6.38 9.12
C THR A 11 3.33 5.40 10.11
N ARG A 12 4.42 5.82 10.77
CA ARG A 12 5.21 5.02 11.74
C ARG A 12 5.90 3.79 11.13
N LEU A 13 6.34 3.92 9.89
CA LEU A 13 7.26 3.02 9.18
C LEU A 13 8.45 3.83 8.69
N GLU A 14 9.54 3.13 8.37
CA GLU A 14 10.62 3.68 7.57
C GLU A 14 10.19 3.69 6.08
N GLY A 15 10.63 4.71 5.34
CA GLY A 15 10.34 4.85 3.91
C GLY A 15 8.95 5.37 3.57
N HIS A 16 8.49 5.07 2.35
CA HIS A 16 7.20 5.52 1.81
C HIS A 16 6.41 4.33 1.28
N GLY A 17 5.13 4.27 1.64
CA GLY A 17 4.20 3.28 1.10
C GLY A 17 2.75 3.67 1.31
N GLY A 18 1.88 3.03 0.54
CA GLY A 18 0.43 3.10 0.63
C GLY A 18 -0.17 1.73 0.92
N LEU A 19 -1.37 1.68 1.49
CA LEU A 19 -2.15 0.45 1.67
C LEU A 19 -3.52 0.61 1.02
N ARG A 20 -3.92 -0.39 0.23
CA ARG A 20 -5.29 -0.56 -0.24
C ARG A 20 -5.89 -1.77 0.45
N LEU A 21 -7.04 -1.60 1.09
CA LEU A 21 -7.78 -2.65 1.77
C LEU A 21 -9.13 -2.83 1.08
N VAL A 22 -9.52 -4.08 0.86
CA VAL A 22 -10.85 -4.44 0.38
C VAL A 22 -11.58 -5.16 1.51
N LEU A 23 -12.71 -4.60 1.96
CA LEU A 23 -13.57 -5.23 2.94
C LEU A 23 -14.69 -6.03 2.26
N GLY A 24 -14.95 -7.20 2.79
CA GLY A 24 -16.12 -8.01 2.46
C GLY A 24 -17.39 -7.47 3.13
N ASP A 25 -18.52 -8.08 2.77
CA ASP A 25 -19.85 -7.66 3.26
C ASP A 25 -20.04 -7.93 4.77
N ASP A 26 -19.22 -8.80 5.36
CA ASP A 26 -19.15 -9.07 6.80
C ASP A 26 -18.26 -8.06 7.56
N GLY A 27 -17.72 -7.06 6.87
CA GLY A 27 -16.82 -6.06 7.43
C GLY A 27 -15.40 -6.58 7.68
N LYS A 28 -15.07 -7.82 7.33
CA LYS A 28 -13.72 -8.35 7.46
C LYS A 28 -12.87 -7.98 6.25
N VAL A 29 -11.56 -7.92 6.46
CA VAL A 29 -10.59 -7.73 5.39
C VAL A 29 -10.63 -8.95 4.48
N LYS A 30 -11.01 -8.73 3.23
CA LYS A 30 -11.02 -9.73 2.17
C LYS A 30 -9.68 -9.77 1.43
N ASP A 31 -9.05 -8.61 1.25
CA ASP A 31 -7.80 -8.46 0.51
C ASP A 31 -7.03 -7.19 0.94
N VAL A 32 -5.72 -7.21 0.76
CA VAL A 32 -4.78 -6.13 1.08
C VAL A 32 -3.66 -6.05 0.04
N GLN A 33 -3.36 -4.84 -0.41
CA GLN A 33 -2.15 -4.53 -1.17
C GLN A 33 -1.28 -3.51 -0.43
N PHE A 34 0.02 -3.77 -0.34
CA PHE A 34 1.02 -2.78 0.05
C PHE A 34 1.72 -2.23 -1.19
N ASN A 35 1.64 -0.92 -1.36
CA ASN A 35 2.15 -0.23 -2.53
C ASN A 35 3.46 0.47 -2.18
N ILE A 36 4.54 0.12 -2.89
CA ILE A 36 5.80 0.86 -2.82
C ILE A 36 5.65 2.12 -3.66
N THR A 37 5.56 3.28 -3.01
CA THR A 37 5.24 4.56 -3.67
C THR A 37 6.50 5.35 -4.05
N SER A 38 7.69 4.85 -3.68
CA SER A 38 8.96 5.48 -4.02
C SER A 38 9.95 4.46 -4.56
N THR A 39 10.57 4.79 -5.70
CA THR A 39 11.64 4.00 -6.31
C THR A 39 12.80 4.94 -6.64
N ARG A 40 14.02 4.48 -6.33
CA ARG A 40 15.25 5.28 -6.53
C ARG A 40 16.05 4.82 -7.75
N PHE A 41 15.77 3.62 -8.25
CA PHE A 41 16.42 3.02 -9.42
C PHE A 41 17.96 3.05 -9.37
N PHE A 42 18.55 2.94 -8.18
CA PHE A 42 20.00 3.03 -7.99
C PHE A 42 20.77 2.03 -8.85
N GLU A 43 20.22 0.83 -9.06
CA GLU A 43 20.82 -0.21 -9.89
C GLU A 43 21.14 0.27 -11.31
N LYS A 44 20.26 1.10 -11.91
CA LYS A 44 20.51 1.69 -13.23
C LYS A 44 21.45 2.89 -13.19
N PHE A 45 21.43 3.63 -12.08
CA PHE A 45 22.29 4.80 -11.91
C PHE A 45 23.78 4.42 -11.74
N VAL A 46 24.07 3.25 -11.15
CA VAL A 46 25.44 2.79 -10.87
C VAL A 46 25.97 1.74 -11.85
N GLU A 47 25.31 1.55 -12.98
CA GLU A 47 25.79 0.70 -14.08
C GLU A 47 27.10 1.21 -14.69
#